data_AF-U6DM87-F1
#
_entry.id   AF-U6DM87-F1
#
_cell.length_a   1.000
_cell.length_b   1.000
_cell.length_c   1.000
_cell.angle_alpha   90.00
_cell.angle_beta   90.00
_cell.angle_gamma   90.00
#
_symmetry.space_group_name_H-M   'P 1'
#
loop_
_entity.id
_entity.type
_entity.pdbx_description
1 polymer ?
#
loop_
_entity_poly.entity_id
_entity_poly.type
_entity_poly.pdbx_seq_one_letter_code
_entity_poly.pdbx_strand_id
1 'polypeptide(L)'
;ESTGEIINNTVALENSIPGNCCSALFKNLLLKKIKRCERKGTESVTEEKCAVLFSTSFTFGPNKLPIQLQALSLPLVVIVHGNQDNNAKATILWDNAFSEMDRVPFVVAERVPWEKMCETLNLKFMAEVGTNRGLLPEHFLFLAQKIFNDNSLSMEAFQHRSVSWSQFNKEILLGRGFTFWQWFDGVLDLTKRCLRSYWSDRLIIGFISKQYVTSLLLNEPDGTFLLRFSDSEIGGITIAHVIRGQDGSPQIENIQPFSAKDLSIRSLGDRIRDLAQLKNLYPKKPKDEAFRSHYK
;
A
#
# COMPACT_ATOMS: atom_id res chain seq x y z
N GLU A 1 -17.82 -6.71 29.07
CA GLU A 1 -17.64 -8.12 28.66
C GLU A 1 -16.61 -8.19 27.53
N SER A 2 -15.86 -9.29 27.40
CA SER A 2 -14.93 -9.47 26.28
C SER A 2 -15.70 -9.68 24.97
N THR A 3 -15.33 -8.95 23.92
CA THR A 3 -15.90 -9.12 22.58
C THR A 3 -15.37 -10.37 21.87
N GLY A 4 -14.20 -10.90 22.27
CA GLY A 4 -13.58 -12.08 21.67
C GLY A 4 -13.22 -13.19 22.68
N GLU A 5 -13.20 -14.42 22.20
CA GLU A 5 -12.73 -15.61 22.94
C GLU A 5 -11.33 -15.99 22.46
N ILE A 6 -10.31 -15.78 23.29
CA ILE A 6 -8.90 -16.10 22.99
C ILE A 6 -8.47 -17.31 23.83
N ILE A 7 -7.93 -18.33 23.16
CA ILE A 7 -7.35 -19.52 23.79
C ILE A 7 -5.86 -19.26 24.09
N ASN A 8 -5.34 -19.89 25.14
CA ASN A 8 -3.96 -19.74 25.63
C ASN A 8 -3.63 -18.30 26.07
N ASN A 9 -4.61 -17.63 26.66
CA ASN A 9 -4.57 -16.22 27.05
C ASN A 9 -3.99 -15.96 28.45
N THR A 10 -3.36 -16.94 29.10
CA THR A 10 -2.73 -16.80 30.42
C THR A 10 -1.30 -17.33 30.37
N VAL A 11 -0.35 -16.52 30.81
CA VAL A 11 1.09 -16.83 30.85
C VAL A 11 1.67 -16.29 32.16
N ALA A 12 2.69 -16.96 32.70
CA ALA A 12 3.41 -16.47 33.87
C ALA A 12 4.25 -15.25 33.53
N LEU A 13 4.29 -14.26 34.43
CA LEU A 13 5.22 -13.15 34.34
C LEU A 13 6.58 -13.62 34.89
N GLU A 14 7.55 -13.78 34.01
CA GLU A 14 8.85 -14.39 34.31
C GLU A 14 9.96 -13.34 34.43
N ASN A 15 10.87 -13.53 35.38
CA ASN A 15 12.08 -12.71 35.52
C ASN A 15 13.24 -13.39 34.80
N SER A 16 13.70 -12.78 33.71
CA SER A 16 14.91 -13.20 32.99
C SER A 16 16.12 -12.48 33.56
N ILE A 17 16.92 -13.20 34.36
CA ILE A 17 18.18 -12.69 34.93
C ILE A 17 19.18 -12.31 33.82
N PRO A 18 19.40 -13.14 32.77
CA PRO A 18 20.33 -12.79 31.70
C PRO A 18 19.88 -11.58 30.87
N GLY A 19 18.57 -11.39 30.71
CA GLY A 19 17.99 -10.27 29.96
C GLY A 19 17.74 -9.01 30.79
N ASN A 20 17.98 -9.07 32.11
CA ASN A 20 17.62 -8.02 33.07
C ASN A 20 16.19 -7.48 32.86
N CYS A 21 15.23 -8.38 32.59
CA CYS A 21 13.86 -8.01 32.25
C CYS A 21 12.83 -8.91 32.92
N CYS A 22 11.69 -8.31 33.26
CA CYS A 22 10.48 -9.02 33.71
C CYS A 22 9.50 -9.04 32.54
N SER A 23 9.14 -10.22 32.03
CA SER A 23 8.36 -10.34 30.80
C SER A 23 7.42 -11.53 30.81
N ALA A 24 6.27 -11.39 30.15
CA ALA A 24 5.32 -12.48 29.91
C ALA A 24 5.19 -12.64 28.39
N LEU A 25 5.65 -13.78 27.85
CA LEU A 25 5.66 -14.02 26.41
C LEU A 25 4.53 -14.97 26.00
N PHE A 26 3.55 -14.42 25.29
CA PHE A 26 2.45 -15.18 24.72
C PHE A 26 2.87 -15.81 23.37
N LYS A 27 3.49 -16.99 23.44
CA LYS A 27 4.01 -17.70 22.24
C LYS A 27 2.91 -18.22 21.32
N ASN A 28 1.78 -18.61 21.89
CA ASN A 28 0.65 -19.19 21.16
C ASN A 28 -0.63 -18.51 21.63
N LEU A 29 -1.28 -17.76 20.76
CA LEU A 29 -2.60 -17.18 20.99
C LEU A 29 -3.51 -17.56 19.81
N LEU A 30 -4.76 -17.92 20.09
CA LEU A 30 -5.74 -18.23 19.06
C LEU A 30 -7.07 -17.55 19.38
N LEU A 31 -7.49 -16.63 18.51
CA LEU A 31 -8.83 -16.04 18.56
C LEU A 31 -9.83 -17.03 17.95
N LYS A 32 -10.69 -17.61 18.80
CA LYS A 32 -11.66 -18.65 18.41
C LYS A 32 -12.97 -18.06 17.90
N LYS A 33 -13.44 -16.99 18.55
CA LYS A 33 -14.71 -16.32 18.24
C LYS A 33 -14.56 -14.82 18.47
N ILE A 34 -15.29 -14.04 17.68
CA ILE A 34 -15.40 -12.60 17.82
C ILE A 34 -16.87 -12.21 17.66
N LYS A 35 -17.40 -11.47 18.64
CA LYS A 35 -18.68 -10.78 18.55
C LYS A 35 -18.41 -9.38 17.98
N ARG A 36 -19.21 -9.02 16.98
CA ARG A 36 -19.12 -7.73 16.31
C ARG A 36 -20.07 -6.75 16.98
N CYS A 37 -19.64 -5.51 17.16
CA CYS A 37 -20.51 -4.44 17.61
C CYS A 37 -21.56 -4.13 16.53
N GLU A 38 -22.73 -3.63 16.95
CA GLU A 38 -23.70 -3.07 16.01
C GLU A 38 -23.09 -1.86 15.31
N ARG A 39 -23.11 -1.88 13.97
CA ARG A 39 -22.52 -0.85 13.12
C ARG A 39 -23.54 0.25 12.86
N LYS A 40 -23.07 1.50 12.74
CA LYS A 40 -23.92 2.63 12.37
C LYS A 40 -23.72 2.97 10.89
N GLY A 41 -24.82 3.15 10.16
CA GLY A 41 -24.78 3.59 8.77
C GLY A 41 -24.05 2.62 7.83
N THR A 42 -23.09 3.12 7.07
CA THR A 42 -22.38 2.40 6.00
C THR A 42 -21.02 1.85 6.42
N GLU A 43 -20.72 1.80 7.71
CA GLU A 43 -19.43 1.29 8.22
C GLU A 43 -19.19 -0.17 7.84
N SER A 44 -18.01 -0.45 7.30
CA SER A 44 -17.57 -1.82 7.00
C SER A 44 -17.13 -2.54 8.28
N VAL A 45 -17.30 -3.87 8.31
CA VAL A 45 -16.74 -4.72 9.38
C VAL A 45 -15.22 -4.63 9.48
N THR A 46 -14.55 -4.23 8.40
CA THR A 46 -13.10 -4.05 8.34
C THR A 46 -12.63 -2.72 8.93
N GLU A 47 -13.55 -1.84 9.34
CA GLU A 47 -13.26 -0.58 10.02
C GLU A 47 -13.36 -0.71 11.55
N GLU A 48 -13.91 -1.83 12.04
CA GLU A 48 -14.07 -2.08 13.47
C GLU A 48 -12.71 -2.39 14.11
N LYS A 49 -12.27 -1.47 14.96
CA LYS A 49 -11.02 -1.58 15.72
C LYS A 49 -11.29 -2.19 17.09
N CYS A 50 -10.44 -3.12 17.49
CA CYS A 50 -10.40 -3.67 18.85
C CYS A 50 -8.95 -3.73 19.32
N ALA A 51 -8.71 -4.20 20.54
CA ALA A 51 -7.36 -4.40 21.07
C ALA A 51 -7.34 -5.57 22.04
N VAL A 52 -6.14 -6.07 22.30
CA VAL A 52 -5.89 -7.03 23.38
C VAL A 52 -5.59 -6.25 24.65
N LEU A 53 -6.35 -6.52 25.72
CA LEU A 53 -6.09 -6.02 27.06
C LEU A 53 -5.26 -7.05 27.83
N PHE A 54 -4.05 -6.67 28.21
CA PHE A 54 -3.20 -7.44 29.11
C PHE A 54 -3.46 -6.97 30.54
N SER A 55 -3.75 -7.91 31.44
CA SER A 55 -4.03 -7.62 32.84
C SER A 55 -3.21 -8.56 33.72
N THR A 56 -2.61 -8.01 34.78
CA THR A 56 -1.94 -8.80 35.82
C THR A 56 -2.20 -8.20 37.19
N SER A 57 -2.03 -9.00 38.22
CA SER A 57 -2.14 -8.55 39.60
C SER A 57 -1.06 -9.20 40.44
N PHE A 58 -0.39 -8.42 41.27
CA PHE A 58 0.61 -8.92 42.21
C PHE A 58 0.54 -8.14 43.51
N THR A 59 1.09 -8.72 44.57
CA THR A 59 1.23 -8.02 45.85
C THR A 59 2.65 -7.48 45.98
N PHE A 60 2.77 -6.24 46.41
CA PHE A 60 4.07 -5.58 46.55
C PHE A 60 4.32 -5.12 47.98
N GLY A 61 5.55 -5.29 48.44
CA GLY A 61 6.03 -4.84 49.75
C GLY A 61 5.54 -5.67 50.95
N PRO A 62 6.04 -5.34 52.16
CA PRO A 62 5.72 -6.07 53.39
C PRO A 62 4.24 -5.96 53.78
N ASN A 63 3.56 -4.90 53.33
CA ASN A 63 2.14 -4.66 53.61
C ASN A 63 1.19 -5.42 52.66
N LYS A 64 1.71 -6.25 51.75
CA LYS A 64 0.93 -7.06 50.78
C LYS A 64 -0.12 -6.24 50.01
N LEU A 65 0.23 -5.02 49.59
CA LEU A 65 -0.69 -4.18 48.84
C LEU A 65 -0.97 -4.82 47.47
N PRO A 66 -2.24 -5.11 47.10
CA PRO A 66 -2.56 -5.63 45.77
C PRO A 66 -2.46 -4.51 44.74
N ILE A 67 -1.63 -4.72 43.73
CA ILE A 67 -1.48 -3.82 42.58
C ILE A 67 -2.07 -4.52 41.36
N GLN A 68 -2.94 -3.82 40.63
CA GLN A 68 -3.45 -4.26 39.34
C GLN A 68 -2.78 -3.44 38.25
N LEU A 69 -2.15 -4.13 37.29
CA LEU A 69 -1.60 -3.51 36.10
C LEU A 69 -2.42 -3.92 34.88
N GLN A 70 -2.66 -2.94 34.00
CA GLN A 70 -3.35 -3.12 32.74
C GLN A 70 -2.59 -2.42 31.63
N ALA A 71 -2.48 -3.07 30.47
CA ALA A 71 -1.88 -2.51 29.27
C ALA A 71 -2.73 -2.88 28.07
N LEU A 72 -3.00 -1.90 27.20
CA LEU A 72 -3.76 -2.10 25.97
C LEU A 72 -2.81 -2.19 24.78
N SER A 73 -3.06 -3.11 23.85
CA SER A 73 -2.32 -3.16 22.59
C SER A 73 -2.65 -1.96 21.70
N LEU A 74 -1.86 -1.77 20.64
CA LEU A 74 -2.28 -0.99 19.48
C LEU A 74 -3.60 -1.56 18.90
N PRO A 75 -4.42 -0.73 18.23
CA PRO A 75 -5.64 -1.21 17.60
C PRO A 75 -5.34 -2.26 16.53
N LEU A 76 -6.20 -3.27 16.49
CA LEU A 76 -6.20 -4.35 15.52
C LEU A 76 -7.59 -4.49 14.90
N VAL A 77 -7.62 -4.92 13.64
CA VAL A 77 -8.85 -5.27 12.92
C VAL A 77 -8.88 -6.79 12.78
N VAL A 78 -9.93 -7.42 13.29
CA VAL A 78 -10.15 -8.86 13.11
C VAL A 78 -10.81 -9.09 11.75
N ILE A 79 -10.29 -10.03 10.96
CA ILE A 79 -10.89 -10.48 9.70
C ILE A 79 -11.31 -11.94 9.80
N VAL A 80 -12.29 -12.35 8.98
CA VAL A 80 -12.76 -13.74 8.89
C VAL A 80 -12.40 -14.41 7.56
N HIS A 81 -12.03 -13.63 6.55
CA HIS A 81 -11.62 -14.14 5.23
C HIS A 81 -10.58 -13.24 4.58
N GLY A 82 -9.69 -13.80 3.76
CA GLY A 82 -8.54 -13.08 3.18
C GLY A 82 -8.91 -11.91 2.26
N ASN A 83 -10.12 -11.91 1.69
CA ASN A 83 -10.61 -10.77 0.89
C ASN A 83 -10.85 -9.48 1.71
N GLN A 84 -10.88 -9.57 3.04
CA GLN A 84 -11.01 -8.42 3.94
C GLN A 84 -9.66 -7.78 4.28
N ASP A 85 -8.55 -8.48 4.04
CA ASP A 85 -7.20 -8.07 4.42
C ASP A 85 -6.84 -6.69 3.88
N ASN A 86 -7.15 -6.43 2.60
CA ASN A 86 -6.87 -5.14 1.96
C ASN A 86 -7.54 -3.96 2.71
N ASN A 87 -8.84 -4.04 2.97
CA ASN A 87 -9.56 -2.95 3.65
C ASN A 87 -9.13 -2.83 5.13
N ALA A 88 -8.86 -3.95 5.81
CA ALA A 88 -8.36 -3.96 7.18
C ALA A 88 -6.99 -3.27 7.29
N LYS A 89 -6.09 -3.51 6.33
CA LYS A 89 -4.79 -2.81 6.25
C LYS A 89 -4.95 -1.31 6.14
N ALA A 90 -5.92 -0.81 5.36
CA ALA A 90 -6.18 0.62 5.25
C ALA A 90 -6.57 1.23 6.60
N THR A 91 -7.46 0.56 7.35
CA THR A 91 -7.90 1.03 8.67
C THR A 91 -6.73 1.09 9.66
N ILE A 92 -5.86 0.09 9.66
CA ILE A 92 -4.67 0.06 10.51
C ILE A 92 -3.62 1.08 10.07
N LEU A 93 -3.40 1.25 8.77
CA LEU A 93 -2.47 2.24 8.24
C LEU A 93 -2.89 3.66 8.64
N TRP A 94 -4.17 3.99 8.45
CA TRP A 94 -4.72 5.30 8.81
C TRP A 94 -4.62 5.55 10.32
N ASP A 95 -4.95 4.54 11.13
CA ASP A 95 -4.88 4.67 12.57
C ASP A 95 -3.45 4.89 13.07
N ASN A 96 -2.50 4.05 12.64
CA ASN A 96 -1.10 4.16 13.04
C ASN A 96 -0.43 5.45 12.56
N ALA A 97 -0.84 5.98 11.41
CA ALA A 97 -0.23 7.18 10.84
C ALA A 97 -0.73 8.47 11.48
N PHE A 98 -1.99 8.50 11.95
CA PHE A 98 -2.68 9.74 12.29
C PHE A 98 -3.31 9.74 13.69
N SER A 99 -2.97 8.77 14.54
CA SER A 99 -3.37 8.78 15.94
C SER A 99 -2.61 9.83 16.75
N GLU A 100 -3.33 10.61 17.54
CA GLU A 100 -2.74 11.46 18.59
C GLU A 100 -2.35 10.62 19.81
N MET A 101 -1.31 11.02 20.55
CA MET A 101 -0.74 10.22 21.66
C MET A 101 -1.73 9.96 22.81
N ASP A 102 -2.50 10.98 23.21
CA ASP A 102 -3.40 10.92 24.39
C ASP A 102 -4.88 10.80 24.02
N ARG A 103 -5.18 10.19 22.86
CA ARG A 103 -6.56 10.04 22.40
C ARG A 103 -7.36 9.05 23.24
N VAL A 104 -8.69 9.21 23.25
CA VAL A 104 -9.59 8.14 23.66
C VAL A 104 -9.49 6.99 22.64
N PRO A 105 -9.15 5.75 23.05
CA PRO A 105 -9.08 4.61 22.15
C PRO A 105 -10.42 4.40 21.41
N PHE A 106 -10.49 4.30 20.08
CA PHE A 106 -9.45 4.42 19.04
C PHE A 106 -9.79 5.54 18.03
N VAL A 107 -10.06 6.74 18.56
CA VAL A 107 -10.46 7.91 17.74
C VAL A 107 -9.30 8.34 16.84
N VAL A 108 -9.57 8.59 15.56
CA VAL A 108 -8.57 9.10 14.61
C VAL A 108 -9.24 10.14 13.71
N ALA A 109 -8.47 11.12 13.23
CA ALA A 109 -8.98 12.18 12.38
C ALA A 109 -9.66 11.62 11.12
N GLU A 110 -10.82 12.17 10.76
CA GLU A 110 -11.54 11.81 9.53
C GLU A 110 -10.86 12.39 8.28
N ARG A 111 -10.13 13.50 8.42
CA ARG A 111 -9.38 14.15 7.35
C ARG A 111 -7.98 14.47 7.80
N VAL A 112 -7.01 14.34 6.90
CA VAL A 112 -5.60 14.65 7.17
C VAL A 112 -4.99 15.46 6.03
N PRO A 113 -3.96 16.28 6.30
CA PRO A 113 -3.21 16.97 5.24
C PRO A 113 -2.67 15.97 4.21
N TRP A 114 -2.79 16.30 2.92
CA TRP A 114 -2.33 15.44 1.82
C TRP A 114 -0.83 15.17 1.90
N GLU A 115 -0.03 16.14 2.33
CA GLU A 115 1.41 15.98 2.56
C GLU A 115 1.73 14.85 3.55
N LYS A 116 1.06 14.80 4.71
CA LYS A 116 1.22 13.72 5.69
C LYS A 116 0.78 12.36 5.14
N MET A 117 -0.24 12.35 4.27
CA MET A 117 -0.64 11.13 3.56
C MET A 117 0.43 10.68 2.57
N CYS A 118 1.04 11.59 1.80
CA CYS A 118 2.14 11.26 0.89
C CYS A 118 3.32 10.62 1.63
N GLU A 119 3.72 11.17 2.78
CA GLU A 119 4.75 10.60 3.64
C GLU A 119 4.39 9.17 4.08
N THR A 120 3.14 8.99 4.54
CA THR A 120 2.61 7.70 4.99
C THR A 120 2.63 6.66 3.86
N LEU A 121 2.14 7.03 2.66
CA LEU A 121 2.14 6.17 1.49
C LEU A 121 3.55 5.79 1.06
N ASN A 122 4.51 6.74 1.12
CA ASN A 122 5.90 6.48 0.76
C ASN A 122 6.58 5.52 1.75
N LEU A 123 6.41 5.76 3.05
CA LEU A 123 6.92 4.87 4.10
C LEU A 123 6.35 3.47 3.96
N LYS A 124 5.03 3.36 3.77
CA LYS A 124 4.37 2.07 3.54
C LYS A 124 4.86 1.40 2.27
N PHE A 125 5.05 2.15 1.19
CA PHE A 125 5.56 1.63 -0.08
C PHE A 125 6.96 1.05 0.06
N MET A 126 7.89 1.81 0.64
CA MET A 126 9.27 1.36 0.84
C MET A 126 9.34 0.15 1.75
N ALA A 127 8.58 0.14 2.85
CA ALA A 127 8.54 -0.97 3.80
C ALA A 127 7.94 -2.25 3.18
N GLU A 128 6.80 -2.14 2.48
CA GLU A 128 6.10 -3.31 1.94
C GLU A 128 6.82 -3.92 0.73
N VAL A 129 7.39 -3.08 -0.14
CA VAL A 129 8.18 -3.53 -1.30
C VAL A 129 9.59 -3.97 -0.88
N GLY A 130 10.11 -3.46 0.26
CA GLY A 130 11.46 -3.74 0.72
C GLY A 130 12.52 -3.04 -0.12
N THR A 131 12.32 -1.75 -0.42
CA THR A 131 13.22 -0.92 -1.24
C THR A 131 13.62 0.35 -0.49
N ASN A 132 14.83 0.86 -0.77
CA ASN A 132 15.29 2.17 -0.32
C ASN A 132 14.99 3.30 -1.33
N ARG A 133 14.38 2.94 -2.47
CA ARG A 133 13.97 3.88 -3.52
C ARG A 133 12.47 4.14 -3.40
N GLY A 134 12.10 5.26 -2.81
CA GLY A 134 10.70 5.66 -2.62
C GLY A 134 10.04 6.28 -3.86
N LEU A 135 8.86 6.84 -3.62
CA LEU A 135 8.08 7.64 -4.55
C LEU A 135 8.77 8.99 -4.82
N LEU A 136 8.50 9.56 -6.00
CA LEU A 136 9.07 10.82 -6.48
C LEU A 136 7.96 11.89 -6.55
N PRO A 137 8.31 13.19 -6.63
CA PRO A 137 7.32 14.27 -6.73
C PRO A 137 6.26 14.04 -7.82
N GLU A 138 6.68 13.64 -9.02
CA GLU A 138 5.78 13.32 -10.13
C GLU A 138 4.80 12.19 -9.82
N HIS A 139 5.19 11.23 -8.97
CA HIS A 139 4.30 10.16 -8.52
C HIS A 139 3.23 10.72 -7.58
N PHE A 140 3.60 11.61 -6.66
CA PHE A 140 2.64 12.25 -5.76
C PHE A 140 1.66 13.16 -6.50
N LEU A 141 2.10 13.84 -7.56
CA LEU A 141 1.19 14.59 -8.44
C LEU A 141 0.14 13.65 -9.05
N PHE A 142 0.56 12.53 -9.63
CA PHE A 142 -0.37 11.54 -10.19
C PHE A 142 -1.32 10.95 -9.14
N LEU A 143 -0.81 10.63 -7.94
CA LEU A 143 -1.62 10.11 -6.85
C LEU A 143 -2.65 11.13 -6.38
N ALA A 144 -2.28 12.42 -6.32
CA ALA A 144 -3.18 13.51 -5.98
C ALA A 144 -4.28 13.68 -7.02
N GLN A 145 -3.92 13.68 -8.31
CA GLN A 145 -4.89 13.72 -9.41
C GLN A 145 -5.88 12.55 -9.32
N LYS A 146 -5.38 11.34 -9.02
CA LYS A 146 -6.21 10.14 -8.90
C LYS A 146 -7.18 10.20 -7.72
N ILE A 147 -6.70 10.55 -6.52
CA ILE A 147 -7.54 10.53 -5.30
C ILE A 147 -8.54 11.69 -5.25
N PHE A 148 -8.16 12.86 -5.77
CA PHE A 148 -9.03 14.03 -5.77
C PHE A 148 -9.87 14.16 -7.05
N ASN A 149 -9.67 13.28 -8.02
CA ASN A 149 -10.28 13.37 -9.35
C ASN A 149 -10.08 14.78 -9.96
N ASP A 150 -8.84 15.24 -9.90
CA ASP A 150 -8.44 16.60 -10.28
C ASP A 150 -7.38 16.54 -11.38
N ASN A 151 -7.50 17.40 -12.39
CA ASN A 151 -6.60 17.42 -13.55
C ASN A 151 -5.51 18.50 -13.45
N SER A 152 -5.36 19.14 -12.28
CA SER A 152 -4.32 20.14 -12.05
C SER A 152 -2.93 19.55 -12.31
N LEU A 153 -2.10 20.28 -13.06
CA LEU A 153 -0.75 19.85 -13.45
C LEU A 153 0.34 20.34 -12.49
N SER A 154 -0.02 21.22 -11.56
CA SER A 154 0.86 21.83 -10.57
C SER A 154 0.76 21.10 -9.23
N MET A 155 1.90 20.83 -8.60
CA MET A 155 1.95 20.20 -7.28
C MET A 155 1.46 21.14 -6.18
N GLU A 156 1.68 22.43 -6.36
CA GLU A 156 1.28 23.50 -5.44
C GLU A 156 -0.24 23.53 -5.23
N ALA A 157 -1.02 23.15 -6.25
CA ALA A 157 -2.48 23.03 -6.17
C ALA A 157 -2.97 21.99 -5.14
N PHE A 158 -2.11 21.06 -4.74
CA PHE A 158 -2.41 19.97 -3.82
C PHE A 158 -1.78 20.13 -2.43
N GLN A 159 -0.81 21.05 -2.27
CA GLN A 159 -0.01 21.17 -1.06
C GLN A 159 -0.85 21.43 0.21
N HIS A 160 -1.90 22.25 0.11
CA HIS A 160 -2.78 22.58 1.23
C HIS A 160 -4.09 21.77 1.26
N ARG A 161 -4.20 20.72 0.44
CA ARG A 161 -5.40 19.88 0.45
C ARG A 161 -5.40 18.93 1.64
N SER A 162 -6.61 18.54 2.01
CA SER A 162 -6.84 17.48 3.00
C SER A 162 -7.62 16.34 2.38
N VAL A 163 -7.16 15.12 2.58
CA VAL A 163 -7.82 13.88 2.16
C VAL A 163 -8.66 13.33 3.30
N SER A 164 -9.90 12.91 3.01
CA SER A 164 -10.74 12.20 3.99
C SER A 164 -10.53 10.69 3.97
N TRP A 165 -10.88 10.02 5.07
CA TRP A 165 -10.98 8.56 5.13
C TRP A 165 -11.91 8.01 4.06
N SER A 166 -13.02 8.72 3.77
CA SER A 166 -13.96 8.32 2.73
C SER A 166 -13.29 8.32 1.34
N GLN A 167 -12.58 9.38 0.97
CA GLN A 167 -11.84 9.47 -0.30
C GLN A 167 -10.75 8.40 -0.41
N PHE A 168 -10.12 8.05 0.73
CA PHE A 168 -9.05 7.07 0.77
C PHE A 168 -9.53 5.63 0.57
N ASN A 169 -10.60 5.21 1.27
CA ASN A 169 -11.01 3.80 1.26
C ASN A 169 -12.53 3.52 1.36
N LYS A 170 -13.42 4.49 1.09
CA LYS A 170 -14.87 4.24 0.94
C LYS A 170 -15.41 4.61 -0.43
N GLU A 171 -14.99 5.75 -0.95
CA GLU A 171 -15.41 6.27 -2.24
C GLU A 171 -14.75 5.47 -3.34
N ILE A 172 -15.58 5.01 -4.28
CA ILE A 172 -15.12 4.29 -5.46
C ILE A 172 -14.58 5.32 -6.46
N LEU A 173 -13.40 5.05 -7.03
CA LEU A 173 -12.83 5.91 -8.06
C LEU A 173 -13.77 6.00 -9.28
N LEU A 174 -13.91 7.19 -9.85
CA LEU A 174 -14.81 7.42 -10.99
C LEU A 174 -14.46 6.49 -12.16
N GLY A 175 -15.46 5.75 -12.66
CA GLY A 175 -15.29 4.79 -13.75
C GLY A 175 -14.53 3.50 -13.37
N ARG A 176 -14.38 3.23 -12.06
CA ARG A 176 -13.76 2.00 -11.52
C ARG A 176 -14.73 1.27 -10.60
N GLY A 177 -14.34 0.05 -10.20
CA GLY A 177 -15.05 -0.78 -9.23
C GLY A 177 -14.32 -0.89 -7.88
N PHE A 178 -13.38 0.01 -7.60
CA PHE A 178 -12.50 -0.04 -6.44
C PHE A 178 -12.13 1.35 -5.90
N THR A 179 -11.72 1.40 -4.64
CA THR A 179 -11.28 2.62 -3.94
C THR A 179 -9.83 2.99 -4.31
N PHE A 180 -9.38 4.18 -3.90
CA PHE A 180 -7.99 4.58 -4.05
C PHE A 180 -7.03 3.60 -3.37
N TRP A 181 -7.29 3.25 -2.11
CA TRP A 181 -6.44 2.34 -1.35
C TRP A 181 -6.38 0.94 -1.97
N GLN A 182 -7.52 0.38 -2.39
CA GLN A 182 -7.56 -0.94 -3.04
C GLN A 182 -6.65 -0.99 -4.26
N TRP A 183 -6.66 0.07 -5.08
CA TRP A 183 -5.77 0.20 -6.22
C TRP A 183 -4.30 0.32 -5.79
N PHE A 184 -4.00 1.19 -4.82
CA PHE A 184 -2.63 1.43 -4.36
C PHE A 184 -2.00 0.19 -3.71
N ASP A 185 -2.74 -0.52 -2.85
CA ASP A 185 -2.27 -1.76 -2.23
C ASP A 185 -2.12 -2.89 -3.26
N GLY A 186 -2.94 -2.91 -4.32
CA GLY A 186 -2.71 -3.82 -5.45
C GLY A 186 -1.38 -3.55 -6.17
N VAL A 187 -1.02 -2.28 -6.33
CA VAL A 187 0.29 -1.87 -6.85
C VAL A 187 1.42 -2.29 -5.90
N LEU A 188 1.25 -2.11 -4.58
CA LEU A 188 2.21 -2.59 -3.57
C LEU A 188 2.45 -4.09 -3.70
N ASP A 189 1.37 -4.87 -3.76
CA ASP A 189 1.42 -6.32 -3.81
C ASP A 189 2.09 -6.83 -5.10
N LEU A 190 1.72 -6.28 -6.25
CA LEU A 190 2.38 -6.57 -7.52
C LEU A 190 3.88 -6.25 -7.47
N THR A 191 4.21 -5.08 -6.93
CA THR A 191 5.61 -4.62 -6.88
C THR A 191 6.44 -5.50 -5.96
N LYS A 192 5.93 -5.79 -4.76
CA LYS A 192 6.56 -6.69 -3.79
C LYS A 192 6.82 -8.08 -4.38
N ARG A 193 5.83 -8.67 -5.06
CA ARG A 193 5.93 -10.04 -5.58
C ARG A 193 6.77 -10.17 -6.84
N CYS A 194 6.66 -9.22 -7.76
CA CYS A 194 7.16 -9.41 -9.12
C CYS A 194 8.11 -8.32 -9.61
N LEU A 195 8.05 -7.09 -9.05
CA LEU A 195 8.68 -5.92 -9.66
C LEU A 195 9.73 -5.22 -8.77
N ARG A 196 10.00 -5.72 -7.57
CA ARG A 196 10.93 -5.09 -6.61
C ARG A 196 12.27 -4.74 -7.24
N SER A 197 12.89 -5.67 -7.96
CA SER A 197 14.19 -5.46 -8.61
C SER A 197 14.13 -4.37 -9.67
N TYR A 198 13.14 -4.41 -10.57
CA TYR A 198 12.91 -3.41 -11.62
C TYR A 198 12.64 -2.01 -11.05
N TRP A 199 11.91 -1.93 -9.94
CA TRP A 199 11.64 -0.67 -9.25
C TRP A 199 12.91 -0.09 -8.62
N SER A 200 13.69 -0.92 -7.91
CA SER A 200 14.98 -0.50 -7.32
C SER A 200 15.98 -0.02 -8.36
N ASP A 201 15.96 -0.63 -9.56
CA ASP A 201 16.78 -0.25 -10.72
C ASP A 201 16.26 1.01 -11.46
N ARG A 202 15.15 1.61 -10.99
CA ARG A 202 14.50 2.78 -11.60
C ARG A 202 14.09 2.55 -13.07
N LEU A 203 13.70 1.32 -13.42
CA LEU A 203 13.23 0.97 -14.76
C LEU A 203 11.72 1.22 -14.95
N ILE A 204 10.99 1.40 -13.85
CA ILE A 204 9.55 1.61 -13.81
C ILE A 204 9.27 3.06 -13.43
N ILE A 205 8.55 3.78 -14.29
CA ILE A 205 7.95 5.08 -13.92
C ILE A 205 6.79 4.80 -12.96
N GLY A 206 5.92 3.84 -13.31
CA GLY A 206 4.87 3.35 -12.42
C GLY A 206 3.68 4.30 -12.33
N PHE A 207 3.84 5.41 -11.62
CA PHE A 207 2.76 6.36 -11.31
C PHE A 207 2.68 7.46 -12.36
N ILE A 208 1.96 7.21 -13.45
CA ILE A 208 1.83 8.18 -14.54
C ILE A 208 0.51 8.00 -15.31
N SER A 209 -0.16 9.11 -15.65
CA SER A 209 -1.42 9.12 -16.38
C SER A 209 -1.21 8.83 -17.87
N LYS A 210 -2.20 8.20 -18.51
CA LYS A 210 -2.19 7.97 -19.97
C LYS A 210 -1.94 9.26 -20.76
N GLN A 211 -2.55 10.37 -20.35
CA GLN A 211 -2.39 11.66 -21.00
C GLN A 211 -0.95 12.17 -20.92
N TYR A 212 -0.31 12.06 -19.76
CA TYR A 212 1.07 12.51 -19.60
C TYR A 212 2.05 11.60 -20.35
N VAL A 213 1.82 10.28 -20.33
CA VAL A 213 2.56 9.32 -21.18
C VAL A 213 2.51 9.70 -22.65
N THR A 214 1.32 10.03 -23.16
CA THR A 214 1.17 10.46 -24.55
C THR A 214 2.02 11.69 -24.84
N SER A 215 1.99 12.70 -23.96
CA SER A 215 2.82 13.90 -24.12
C SER A 215 4.33 13.63 -24.07
N LEU A 216 4.78 12.65 -23.26
CA LEU A 216 6.19 12.27 -23.16
C LEU A 216 6.69 11.50 -24.37
N LEU A 217 5.88 10.56 -24.88
CA LEU A 217 6.33 9.63 -25.93
C LEU A 217 6.07 10.14 -27.36
N LEU A 218 5.16 11.09 -27.57
CA LEU A 218 4.80 11.62 -28.90
C LEU A 218 6.00 12.08 -29.73
N ASN A 219 6.97 12.72 -29.08
CA ASN A 219 8.15 13.29 -29.72
C ASN A 219 9.37 12.35 -29.70
N GLU A 220 9.24 11.17 -29.09
CA GLU A 220 10.30 10.20 -29.01
C GLU A 220 10.42 9.38 -30.32
N PRO A 221 11.57 8.74 -30.57
CA PRO A 221 11.75 7.90 -31.75
C PRO A 221 10.91 6.61 -31.65
N ASP A 222 10.64 6.02 -32.82
CA ASP A 222 9.91 4.74 -32.93
C ASP A 222 10.52 3.66 -32.03
N GLY A 223 9.66 2.94 -31.30
CA GLY A 223 10.06 1.89 -30.36
C GLY A 223 10.50 2.38 -28.99
N THR A 224 10.44 3.69 -28.69
CA THR A 224 10.59 4.17 -27.31
C THR A 224 9.38 3.78 -26.46
N PHE A 225 9.63 3.28 -25.25
CA PHE A 225 8.59 2.77 -24.36
C PHE A 225 8.84 3.09 -22.89
N LEU A 226 7.79 3.00 -22.07
CA LEU A 226 7.88 3.11 -20.61
C LEU A 226 6.93 2.13 -19.93
N LEU A 227 7.21 1.87 -18.65
CA LEU A 227 6.43 0.99 -17.80
C LEU A 227 5.61 1.79 -16.79
N ARG A 228 4.30 1.54 -16.74
CA ARG A 228 3.38 2.22 -15.82
C ARG A 228 2.37 1.26 -15.21
N PHE A 229 1.88 1.58 -14.02
CA PHE A 229 0.79 0.83 -13.40
C PHE A 229 -0.53 1.08 -14.13
N SER A 230 -1.35 0.04 -14.20
CA SER A 230 -2.66 0.12 -14.81
C SER A 230 -3.60 0.97 -13.96
N ASP A 231 -4.33 1.87 -14.60
CA ASP A 231 -5.39 2.63 -13.93
C ASP A 231 -6.69 1.84 -13.81
N SER A 232 -6.89 0.83 -14.66
CA SER A 232 -8.14 0.09 -14.81
C SER A 232 -8.15 -1.26 -14.10
N GLU A 233 -6.98 -1.80 -13.79
CA GLU A 233 -6.83 -3.12 -13.18
C GLU A 233 -5.99 -3.00 -11.90
N ILE A 234 -6.50 -3.58 -10.81
CA ILE A 234 -5.76 -3.67 -9.55
C ILE A 234 -4.57 -4.60 -9.76
N GLY A 235 -3.38 -4.15 -9.37
CA GLY A 235 -2.17 -4.97 -9.44
C GLY A 235 -1.77 -5.35 -10.86
N GLY A 236 -1.99 -4.45 -11.83
CA GLY A 236 -1.52 -4.59 -13.21
C GLY A 236 -0.41 -3.60 -13.57
N ILE A 237 0.56 -4.03 -14.39
CA ILE A 237 1.56 -3.16 -15.03
C ILE A 237 1.44 -3.24 -16.55
N THR A 238 1.49 -2.11 -17.25
CA THR A 238 1.34 -2.02 -18.71
C THR A 238 2.55 -1.33 -19.34
N ILE A 239 2.77 -1.64 -20.61
CA ILE A 239 3.81 -1.03 -21.44
C ILE A 239 3.12 -0.04 -22.38
N ALA A 240 3.55 1.21 -22.34
CA ALA A 240 3.18 2.20 -23.35
C ALA A 240 4.38 2.44 -24.27
N HIS A 241 4.16 2.43 -25.58
CA HIS A 241 5.23 2.66 -26.56
C HIS A 241 4.74 3.48 -27.74
N VAL A 242 5.67 4.19 -28.37
CA VAL A 242 5.42 4.91 -29.62
C VAL A 242 5.71 4.03 -30.82
N ILE A 243 4.79 4.03 -31.78
CA ILE A 243 4.94 3.46 -33.12
C ILE A 243 4.83 4.60 -34.11
N ARG A 244 5.68 4.62 -35.14
CA ARG A 244 5.53 5.53 -36.27
C ARG A 244 4.98 4.82 -37.49
N GLY A 245 3.87 5.33 -38.03
CA GLY A 245 3.30 4.87 -39.29
C GLY A 245 4.21 5.13 -40.48
N GLN A 246 3.86 4.60 -41.65
CA GLN A 246 4.60 4.83 -42.90
C GLN A 246 4.64 6.30 -43.32
N ASP A 247 3.64 7.07 -42.89
CA ASP A 247 3.53 8.52 -43.09
C ASP A 247 4.32 9.34 -42.04
N GLY A 248 4.99 8.66 -41.09
CA GLY A 248 5.73 9.26 -39.99
C GLY A 248 4.88 9.72 -38.81
N SER A 249 3.55 9.53 -38.86
CA SER A 249 2.63 9.91 -37.79
C SER A 249 2.89 9.06 -36.53
N PRO A 250 3.08 9.69 -35.35
CA PRO A 250 3.30 8.96 -34.11
C PRO A 250 1.96 8.51 -33.51
N GLN A 251 1.87 7.24 -33.14
CA GLN A 251 0.76 6.68 -32.37
C GLN A 251 1.29 6.02 -31.10
N ILE A 252 0.62 6.26 -29.97
CA ILE A 252 0.94 5.63 -28.71
C ILE A 252 0.05 4.41 -28.51
N GLU A 253 0.65 3.23 -28.42
CA GLU A 253 -0.04 1.99 -28.10
C GLU A 253 0.24 1.58 -26.65
N ASN A 254 -0.78 0.97 -26.02
CA ASN A 254 -0.69 0.43 -24.68
C ASN A 254 -0.94 -1.08 -24.76
N ILE A 255 0.04 -1.87 -24.35
CA ILE A 255 -0.09 -3.32 -24.26
C ILE A 255 -1.03 -3.66 -23.10
N GLN A 256 -1.81 -4.73 -23.23
CA GLN A 256 -2.66 -5.21 -22.14
C GLN A 256 -1.85 -5.34 -20.82
N PRO A 257 -2.38 -4.89 -19.67
CA PRO A 257 -1.68 -4.99 -18.41
C PRO A 257 -1.34 -6.44 -18.04
N PHE A 258 -0.20 -6.63 -17.41
CA PHE A 258 0.26 -7.89 -16.84
C PHE A 258 -0.05 -7.93 -15.34
N SER A 259 -0.75 -8.97 -14.92
CA SER A 259 -1.00 -9.27 -13.51
C SER A 259 0.16 -10.05 -12.88
N ALA A 260 0.16 -10.20 -11.56
CA ALA A 260 1.11 -11.07 -10.86
C ALA A 260 1.10 -12.52 -11.39
N LYS A 261 -0.07 -13.02 -11.84
CA LYS A 261 -0.20 -14.35 -12.44
C LYS A 261 0.48 -14.42 -13.81
N ASP A 262 0.37 -13.37 -14.62
CA ASP A 262 1.04 -13.34 -15.92
C ASP A 262 2.56 -13.28 -15.78
N LEU A 263 3.03 -12.51 -14.78
CA LEU A 263 4.46 -12.35 -14.48
C LEU A 263 5.08 -13.58 -13.82
N SER A 264 4.29 -14.42 -13.15
CA SER A 264 4.78 -15.71 -12.63
C SER A 264 4.95 -16.76 -13.73
N ILE A 265 4.12 -16.72 -14.78
CA ILE A 265 4.26 -17.59 -15.96
C ILE A 265 5.49 -17.19 -16.78
N ARG A 266 5.68 -15.89 -17.02
CA ARG A 266 6.84 -15.35 -17.74
C ARG A 266 7.18 -13.97 -17.21
N SER A 267 8.45 -13.78 -16.85
CA SER A 267 8.92 -12.56 -16.17
C SER A 267 8.72 -11.31 -17.04
N LEU A 268 8.70 -10.13 -16.40
CA LEU A 268 8.57 -8.86 -17.12
C LEU A 268 9.73 -8.64 -18.09
N GLY A 269 10.97 -8.93 -17.68
CA GLY A 269 12.17 -8.84 -18.52
C GLY A 269 12.07 -9.72 -19.77
N ASP A 270 11.65 -10.98 -19.61
CA ASP A 270 11.49 -11.90 -20.75
C ASP A 270 10.38 -11.44 -21.71
N ARG A 271 9.26 -10.95 -21.18
CA ARG A 271 8.18 -10.39 -22.00
C ARG A 271 8.64 -9.17 -22.79
N ILE A 272 9.45 -8.29 -22.18
CA ILE A 272 10.04 -7.13 -22.85
C ILE A 272 11.04 -7.57 -23.93
N ARG A 273 11.85 -8.61 -23.66
CA ARG A 273 12.79 -9.18 -24.64
C ARG A 273 12.08 -9.62 -25.92
N ASP A 274 10.97 -10.35 -25.78
CA ASP A 274 10.22 -10.93 -26.90
C ASP A 274 9.58 -9.89 -27.83
N LEU A 275 9.32 -8.67 -27.32
CA LEU A 275 8.70 -7.60 -28.09
C LEU A 275 9.78 -6.85 -28.89
N ALA A 276 9.98 -7.27 -30.14
CA ALA A 276 10.98 -6.72 -31.05
C ALA A 276 10.74 -5.24 -31.40
N GLN A 277 9.49 -4.77 -31.34
CA GLN A 277 9.15 -3.37 -31.59
C GLN A 277 9.64 -2.42 -30.47
N LEU A 278 9.92 -2.94 -29.28
CA LEU A 278 10.45 -2.16 -28.16
C LEU A 278 11.98 -2.04 -28.31
N LYS A 279 12.48 -0.81 -28.41
CA LYS A 279 13.88 -0.49 -28.69
C LYS A 279 14.56 0.24 -27.53
N ASN A 280 13.95 1.32 -27.05
CA ASN A 280 14.54 2.19 -26.02
C ASN A 280 13.57 2.36 -24.85
N LEU A 281 14.02 2.09 -23.64
CA LEU A 281 13.34 2.51 -22.44
C LEU A 281 13.50 4.04 -22.31
N TYR A 282 12.37 4.74 -22.14
CA TYR A 282 12.35 6.17 -21.92
C TYR A 282 13.27 6.57 -20.74
N PRO A 283 14.08 7.65 -20.87
CA PRO A 283 14.11 8.54 -22.03
C PRO A 283 14.92 8.00 -23.21
N LYS A 284 16.10 7.41 -22.99
CA LYS A 284 17.05 7.08 -24.08
C LYS A 284 17.90 5.83 -23.80
N LYS A 285 17.43 4.92 -22.95
CA LYS A 285 18.22 3.74 -22.54
C LYS A 285 17.91 2.55 -23.45
N PRO A 286 18.89 1.95 -24.16
CA PRO A 286 18.63 0.76 -24.97
C PRO A 286 18.00 -0.38 -24.16
N LYS A 287 17.01 -1.07 -24.74
CA LYS A 287 16.25 -2.15 -24.08
C LYS A 287 17.18 -3.20 -23.43
N ASP A 288 18.12 -3.73 -24.21
CA ASP A 288 19.01 -4.80 -23.74
C ASP A 288 20.08 -4.33 -22.76
N GLU A 289 20.33 -3.01 -22.67
CA GLU A 289 21.16 -2.44 -21.62
C GLU A 289 20.35 -2.28 -20.32
N ALA A 290 19.09 -1.86 -20.44
CA ALA A 290 18.19 -1.66 -19.30
C ALA A 290 17.80 -2.97 -18.61
N PHE A 291 17.49 -4.02 -19.38
CA PHE A 291 16.89 -5.24 -18.88
C PHE A 291 17.84 -6.45 -18.86
N ARG A 292 19.13 -6.28 -19.16
CA ARG A 292 20.11 -7.39 -19.21
C ARG A 292 20.09 -8.29 -17.98
N SER A 293 20.07 -7.69 -16.80
CA SER A 293 20.05 -8.37 -15.49
C SER A 293 18.72 -9.08 -15.19
N HIS A 294 17.69 -8.82 -15.99
CA HIS A 294 16.33 -9.31 -15.81
C HIS A 294 15.90 -10.33 -16.88
N TYR A 295 16.76 -10.63 -17.85
CA TYR A 295 16.53 -11.68 -18.83
C TYR A 295 16.88 -13.05 -18.25
N LYS A 296 16.04 -14.05 -18.52
CA LYS A 296 16.29 -15.46 -18.21
C LYS A 296 16.59 -16.27 -19.46
#